data_AF-A0A1A7Z374-F1
#
_entry.id   AF-A0A1A7Z374-F1
#
_cell.length_a   1.000
_cell.length_b   1.000
_cell.length_c   1.000
_cell.angle_alpha   90.00
_cell.angle_beta   90.00
_cell.angle_gamma   90.00
#
_symmetry.space_group_name_H-M   'P 1'
#
loop_
_entity.id
_entity.type
_entity.pdbx_description
1 polymer ?
#
loop_
_entity_poly.entity_id
_entity_poly.type
_entity_poly.pdbx_seq_one_letter_code
_entity_poly.pdbx_strand_id
1 'polypeptide(L)'
;WRVADYSRRGVFHLGQEGLLVSNREFERWKSWVHHYTHHLISRRASLLTLKASFDLGDRCNKWSELLSHLLDNVHCRDLSHLDLNWTFTLFEPLDLRVHSSSSSHQDSITKMDQVASFQELLCKLTHSCPRISKMRLHFDWSDLSVSLLSQFQQLRILELKYFWVFKLVTPSTLQALTKSLPNLKSLTLHILVPLRNLGISYTLESHSLEFLDVSPSRGLVFSCLKLPALRELRAKKIVRGITLDRRTRLRIQSRWPCLYHVLREGTPKLQALNNERLLPTWRENCHSELTAILEQSCYCVQHLDSWLW
;
A
#
# COMPACT_ATOMS: atom_id res chain seq x y z
N TRP A 1 -2.36 28.07 -4.17
CA TRP A 1 -2.35 26.91 -3.26
C TRP A 1 -1.72 25.73 -3.96
N ARG A 2 -0.64 25.17 -3.39
CA ARG A 2 0.10 24.01 -3.96
C ARG A 2 -0.18 22.68 -3.28
N VAL A 3 -0.76 22.72 -2.09
CA VAL A 3 -1.07 21.52 -1.29
C VAL A 3 -2.54 21.56 -0.93
N ALA A 4 -3.25 20.48 -1.25
CA ALA A 4 -4.58 20.16 -0.72
C ALA A 4 -4.39 19.02 0.29
N ASP A 5 -4.58 19.32 1.58
CA ASP A 5 -4.36 18.36 2.66
C ASP A 5 -5.60 18.19 3.53
N TYR A 6 -6.35 17.12 3.28
CA TYR A 6 -7.53 16.72 4.03
C TYR A 6 -7.22 15.70 5.13
N SER A 7 -5.94 15.33 5.34
CA SER A 7 -5.56 14.38 6.41
C SER A 7 -5.30 15.06 7.75
N ARG A 8 -5.43 16.40 7.84
CA ARG A 8 -5.25 17.20 9.06
C ARG A 8 -6.30 16.87 10.14
N ARG A 9 -6.07 15.79 10.86
CA ARG A 9 -6.28 15.66 12.31
C ARG A 9 -4.99 15.11 12.89
N GLY A 10 -4.42 15.80 13.87
CA GLY A 10 -3.05 15.60 14.35
C GLY A 10 -2.76 14.16 14.76
N VAL A 11 -1.58 13.65 14.36
CA VAL A 11 -0.93 12.43 14.87
C VAL A 11 -1.91 11.34 15.35
N PHE A 12 -2.75 10.82 14.48
CA PHE A 12 -3.49 9.60 14.76
C PHE A 12 -2.79 8.42 14.07
N HIS A 13 -2.58 7.36 14.84
CA HIS A 13 -1.75 6.23 14.50
C HIS A 13 -2.11 5.65 13.13
N LEU A 14 -1.13 5.66 12.23
CA LEU A 14 -1.13 4.95 10.96
C LEU A 14 -1.47 3.47 11.21
N GLY A 15 -2.72 3.07 10.93
CA GLY A 15 -3.14 1.67 11.02
C GLY A 15 -4.55 1.41 11.54
N GLN A 16 -5.28 2.42 12.03
CA GLN A 16 -6.68 2.25 12.44
C GLN A 16 -7.65 2.49 11.27
N GLU A 17 -8.55 1.54 11.06
CA GLU A 17 -9.70 1.67 10.16
C GLU A 17 -10.74 2.57 10.82
N GLY A 18 -10.49 3.87 10.70
CA GLY A 18 -11.39 4.90 11.19
C GLY A 18 -11.09 5.45 12.58
N LEU A 19 -11.81 6.51 12.93
CA LEU A 19 -11.67 7.23 14.19
C LEU A 19 -13.05 7.62 14.71
N LEU A 20 -13.39 7.21 15.93
CA LEU A 20 -14.61 7.61 16.62
C LEU A 20 -14.45 9.05 17.14
N VAL A 21 -15.38 9.94 16.76
CA VAL A 21 -15.40 11.37 17.11
C VAL A 21 -16.83 11.79 17.36
N SER A 22 -17.10 12.82 18.18
CA SER A 22 -18.47 13.32 18.41
C SER A 22 -19.16 13.75 17.10
N ASN A 23 -20.49 13.63 17.02
CA ASN A 23 -21.26 14.13 15.87
C ASN A 23 -20.90 15.59 15.55
N ARG A 24 -20.84 16.43 16.59
CA ARG A 24 -20.43 17.83 16.47
C ARG A 24 -19.05 17.98 15.86
N GLU A 25 -18.08 17.13 16.21
CA GLU A 25 -16.75 17.15 15.62
C GLU A 25 -16.73 16.63 14.19
N PHE A 26 -17.55 15.61 13.87
CA PHE A 26 -17.72 15.10 12.52
C PHE A 26 -18.27 16.20 11.59
N GLU A 27 -19.38 16.82 11.97
CA GLU A 27 -20.04 17.88 11.19
C GLU A 27 -19.17 19.13 11.03
N ARG A 28 -18.41 19.51 12.08
CA ARG A 28 -17.42 20.59 11.98
C ARG A 28 -16.34 20.28 10.94
N TRP A 29 -15.82 19.05 10.94
CA TRP A 29 -14.80 18.65 9.96
C TRP A 29 -15.36 18.53 8.56
N LYS A 30 -16.56 17.96 8.38
CA LYS A 30 -17.25 17.91 7.10
C LYS A 30 -17.44 19.32 6.54
N SER A 31 -17.96 20.24 7.34
CA SER A 31 -18.12 21.66 6.97
C SER A 31 -16.78 22.28 6.57
N TRP A 32 -15.72 22.01 7.32
CA TRP A 32 -14.37 22.47 6.98
C TRP A 32 -13.87 21.88 5.64
N VAL A 33 -14.06 20.58 5.38
CA VAL A 33 -13.67 19.93 4.12
C VAL A 33 -14.37 20.60 2.93
N HIS A 34 -15.68 20.84 3.02
CA HIS A 34 -16.45 21.52 1.98
C HIS A 34 -15.98 22.97 1.77
N HIS A 35 -15.85 23.75 2.84
CA HIS A 35 -15.38 25.14 2.75
C HIS A 35 -13.97 25.23 2.18
N TYR A 36 -13.07 24.33 2.59
CA TYR A 36 -11.71 24.28 2.09
C TYR A 36 -11.66 23.91 0.61
N THR A 37 -12.48 22.95 0.19
CA THR A 37 -12.62 22.55 -1.23
C THR A 37 -13.14 23.72 -2.07
N HIS A 38 -14.20 24.39 -1.63
CA HIS A 38 -14.73 25.58 -2.31
C HIS A 38 -13.68 26.70 -2.39
N HIS A 39 -12.91 26.90 -1.32
CA HIS A 39 -11.81 27.86 -1.31
C HIS A 39 -10.72 27.54 -2.34
N LEU A 40 -10.32 26.27 -2.48
CA LEU A 40 -9.34 25.85 -3.49
C LEU A 40 -9.85 26.06 -4.92
N ILE A 41 -11.13 25.73 -5.16
CA ILE A 41 -11.80 25.87 -6.46
C ILE A 41 -11.97 27.34 -6.84
N SER A 42 -12.53 28.17 -5.95
CA SER A 42 -12.76 29.60 -6.21
C SER A 42 -11.48 30.35 -6.55
N ARG A 43 -10.33 29.88 -6.03
CA ARG A 43 -9.00 30.43 -6.32
C ARG A 43 -8.26 29.72 -7.46
N ARG A 44 -8.89 28.76 -8.14
CA ARG A 44 -8.28 27.92 -9.19
C ARG A 44 -6.90 27.41 -8.79
N ALA A 45 -6.82 26.76 -7.64
CA ALA A 45 -5.56 26.32 -7.07
C ALA A 45 -4.71 25.49 -8.06
N SER A 46 -3.38 25.67 -8.04
CA SER A 46 -2.44 24.85 -8.81
C SER A 46 -1.81 23.79 -7.91
N LEU A 47 -2.44 22.61 -7.85
CA LEU A 47 -2.08 21.54 -6.92
C LEU A 47 -0.82 20.79 -7.38
N LEU A 48 0.17 20.72 -6.48
CA LEU A 48 1.33 19.82 -6.59
C LEU A 48 1.20 18.60 -5.67
N THR A 49 0.43 18.70 -4.59
CA THR A 49 0.23 17.62 -3.64
C THR A 49 -1.24 17.53 -3.23
N LEU A 50 -1.78 16.32 -3.27
CA LEU A 50 -3.11 15.97 -2.77
C LEU A 50 -2.95 14.90 -1.69
N LYS A 51 -3.44 15.20 -0.49
CA LYS A 51 -3.57 14.23 0.60
C LYS A 51 -5.02 14.15 1.03
N ALA A 52 -5.58 12.95 1.05
CA ALA A 52 -6.96 12.73 1.43
C ALA A 52 -7.12 11.45 2.24
N SER A 53 -8.00 11.49 3.24
CA SER A 53 -8.38 10.34 4.06
C SER A 53 -9.89 10.34 4.21
N PHE A 54 -10.55 9.57 3.35
CA PHE A 54 -12.01 9.52 3.23
C PHE A 54 -12.45 8.08 3.00
N ASP A 55 -13.68 7.77 3.34
CA ASP A 55 -14.33 6.54 2.93
C ASP A 55 -15.01 6.78 1.58
N LEU A 56 -14.38 6.36 0.49
CA LEU A 56 -14.93 6.65 -0.84
C LEU A 56 -16.22 5.87 -1.16
N GLY A 57 -16.59 4.87 -0.33
CA GLY A 57 -17.87 4.17 -0.46
C GLY A 57 -19.02 4.84 0.29
N ASP A 58 -18.74 5.92 1.03
CA ASP A 58 -19.73 6.67 1.79
C ASP A 58 -20.69 7.45 0.87
N ARG A 59 -21.83 6.82 0.57
CA ARG A 59 -22.89 7.37 -0.27
C ARG A 59 -23.57 8.60 0.35
N CYS A 60 -23.52 8.75 1.67
CA CYS A 60 -24.16 9.87 2.36
C CYS A 60 -23.35 11.15 2.19
N ASN A 61 -22.03 11.06 2.38
CA ASN A 61 -21.15 12.23 2.34
C ASN A 61 -20.49 12.47 0.98
N LYS A 62 -20.52 11.49 0.07
CA LYS A 62 -20.13 11.66 -1.34
C LYS A 62 -18.70 12.18 -1.51
N TRP A 63 -17.77 11.60 -0.75
CA TRP A 63 -16.37 12.04 -0.73
C TRP A 63 -15.67 11.81 -2.09
N SER A 64 -16.06 10.76 -2.82
CA SER A 64 -15.55 10.48 -4.16
C SER A 64 -15.92 11.59 -5.14
N GLU A 65 -17.18 12.04 -5.09
CA GLU A 65 -17.71 13.11 -5.91
C GLU A 65 -17.08 14.46 -5.54
N LEU A 66 -16.84 14.71 -4.24
CA LEU A 66 -16.14 15.91 -3.78
C LEU A 66 -14.72 15.98 -4.35
N LEU A 67 -13.95 14.89 -4.28
CA LEU A 67 -12.59 14.82 -4.84
C LEU A 67 -12.61 14.94 -6.36
N SER A 68 -13.55 14.27 -7.01
CA SER A 68 -13.73 14.36 -8.46
C SER A 68 -14.04 15.78 -8.90
N HIS A 69 -14.96 16.46 -8.21
CA HIS A 69 -15.32 17.85 -8.46
C HIS A 69 -14.14 18.81 -8.21
N LEU A 70 -13.34 18.56 -7.16
CA LEU A 70 -12.11 19.32 -6.94
C LEU A 70 -11.17 19.20 -8.15
N LEU A 71 -10.90 17.97 -8.62
CA LEU A 71 -9.98 17.73 -9.72
C LEU A 71 -10.41 18.38 -11.04
N ASP A 72 -11.72 18.49 -11.29
CA ASP A 72 -12.26 19.16 -12.49
C ASP A 72 -12.06 20.68 -12.46
N ASN A 73 -12.03 21.27 -11.27
CA ASN A 73 -12.12 22.72 -11.10
C ASN A 73 -10.80 23.39 -10.65
N VAL A 74 -9.74 22.61 -10.45
CA VAL A 74 -8.41 23.10 -10.07
C VAL A 74 -7.35 22.73 -11.12
N HIS A 75 -6.24 23.45 -11.15
CA HIS A 75 -5.10 23.10 -12.00
C HIS A 75 -4.31 21.96 -11.37
N CYS A 76 -4.58 20.72 -11.79
CA CYS A 76 -3.95 19.50 -11.24
C CYS A 76 -2.99 18.78 -12.20
N ARG A 77 -2.73 19.32 -13.39
CA ARG A 77 -1.81 18.70 -14.38
C ARG A 77 -0.38 18.52 -13.87
N ASP A 78 0.04 19.39 -12.95
CA ASP A 78 1.35 19.37 -12.28
C ASP A 78 1.34 18.64 -10.94
N LEU A 79 0.24 17.96 -10.59
CA LEU A 79 0.17 17.16 -9.38
C LEU A 79 1.27 16.08 -9.41
N SER A 80 2.22 16.18 -8.49
CA SER A 80 3.35 15.27 -8.41
C SER A 80 3.18 14.24 -7.29
N HIS A 81 2.46 14.58 -6.22
CA HIS A 81 2.32 13.74 -5.03
C HIS A 81 0.87 13.45 -4.69
N LEU A 82 0.55 12.16 -4.50
CA LEU A 82 -0.74 11.67 -4.03
C LEU A 82 -0.57 10.81 -2.77
N ASP A 83 -1.28 11.16 -1.69
CA ASP A 83 -1.44 10.33 -0.50
C ASP A 83 -2.94 10.12 -0.25
N LEU A 84 -3.45 8.94 -0.59
CA LEU A 84 -4.88 8.65 -0.57
C LEU A 84 -5.18 7.45 0.31
N ASN A 85 -5.83 7.71 1.44
CA ASN A 85 -6.47 6.70 2.26
C ASN A 85 -7.98 6.69 1.97
N TRP A 86 -8.41 5.91 0.97
CA TRP A 86 -9.81 5.84 0.51
C TRP A 86 -10.70 4.88 1.32
N THR A 87 -10.15 4.26 2.37
CA THR A 87 -10.85 3.32 3.25
C THR A 87 -11.15 3.92 4.62
N PHE A 88 -10.79 5.18 4.84
CA PHE A 88 -10.83 5.82 6.16
C PHE A 88 -12.22 6.33 6.50
N THR A 89 -12.88 5.66 7.44
CA THR A 89 -14.19 6.08 7.93
C THR A 89 -14.05 6.88 9.22
N LEU A 90 -14.40 8.17 9.23
CA LEU A 90 -14.55 8.93 10.48
C LEU A 90 -15.92 8.56 11.08
N PHE A 91 -15.94 7.84 12.21
CA PHE A 91 -17.18 7.35 12.83
C PHE A 91 -17.73 8.34 13.86
N GLU A 92 -19.06 8.49 13.89
CA GLU A 92 -19.80 9.16 14.98
C GLU A 92 -19.82 8.26 16.25
N PRO A 93 -19.78 8.79 17.49
CA PRO A 93 -19.72 7.96 18.69
C PRO A 93 -21.12 7.50 19.11
N LEU A 94 -21.13 6.56 20.05
CA LEU A 94 -22.29 5.83 20.54
C LEU A 94 -23.36 6.69 21.26
N ASP A 95 -23.09 7.96 21.56
CA ASP A 95 -23.93 8.82 22.41
C ASP A 95 -25.35 9.07 21.86
N LEU A 96 -25.61 8.73 20.59
CA LEU A 96 -26.95 8.84 19.97
C LEU A 96 -27.60 7.49 19.66
N ARG A 97 -26.87 6.36 19.78
CA ARG A 97 -27.41 5.04 19.42
C ARG A 97 -28.41 4.47 20.44
N VAL A 98 -28.58 5.12 21.59
CA VAL A 98 -29.56 4.70 22.61
C VAL A 98 -30.96 5.24 22.31
N HIS A 99 -31.13 6.24 21.43
CA HIS A 99 -32.43 6.89 21.22
C HIS A 99 -32.91 7.03 19.77
N SER A 100 -32.17 6.55 18.77
CA SER A 100 -32.61 6.54 17.37
C SER A 100 -33.02 5.14 16.92
N SER A 101 -34.13 4.64 17.42
CA SER A 101 -34.85 3.44 16.95
C SER A 101 -35.62 3.67 15.63
N SER A 102 -35.18 4.62 14.78
CA SER A 102 -35.89 5.00 13.57
C SER A 102 -34.99 5.61 12.49
N SER A 103 -33.92 4.93 12.10
CA SER A 103 -33.31 5.18 10.79
C SER A 103 -32.89 3.86 10.14
N SER A 104 -33.74 3.39 9.25
CA SER A 104 -33.49 2.40 8.20
C SER A 104 -32.40 2.85 7.19
N HIS A 105 -31.39 3.62 7.63
CA HIS A 105 -30.39 4.31 6.80
C HIS A 105 -28.96 3.79 6.98
N GLN A 106 -28.77 2.62 7.60
CA GLN A 106 -27.56 1.84 7.32
C GLN A 106 -27.75 1.12 5.99
N ASP A 107 -27.80 1.90 4.89
CA ASP A 107 -27.35 1.38 3.60
C ASP A 107 -25.93 0.90 3.85
N SER A 108 -25.76 -0.41 3.96
CA SER A 108 -24.49 -1.02 4.25
C SER A 108 -23.54 -0.62 3.14
N ILE A 109 -22.63 0.32 3.43
CA ILE A 109 -21.54 0.69 2.53
C ILE A 109 -20.85 -0.61 2.17
N THR A 110 -21.01 -1.05 0.92
CA THR A 110 -20.37 -2.28 0.50
C THR A 110 -18.92 -1.93 0.21
N LYS A 111 -18.01 -2.82 0.57
CA LYS A 111 -16.60 -2.65 0.24
C LYS A 111 -16.36 -2.66 -1.28
N MET A 112 -17.33 -3.17 -2.04
CA MET A 112 -17.38 -3.06 -3.50
C MET A 112 -17.60 -1.61 -3.94
N ASP A 113 -18.47 -0.85 -3.26
CA ASP A 113 -18.68 0.58 -3.55
C ASP A 113 -17.38 1.37 -3.33
N GLN A 114 -16.66 1.10 -2.23
CA GLN A 114 -15.37 1.74 -1.96
C GLN A 114 -14.38 1.52 -3.11
N VAL A 115 -14.33 0.29 -3.67
CA VAL A 115 -13.43 -0.03 -4.77
C VAL A 115 -13.87 0.54 -6.10
N ALA A 116 -15.17 0.52 -6.40
CA ALA A 116 -15.69 1.17 -7.61
C ALA A 116 -15.36 2.66 -7.61
N SER A 117 -15.64 3.37 -6.51
CA SER A 117 -15.33 4.79 -6.37
C SER A 117 -13.82 5.06 -6.38
N PHE A 118 -13.01 4.18 -5.79
CA PHE A 118 -11.54 4.28 -5.90
C PHE A 118 -11.07 4.13 -7.35
N GLN A 119 -11.59 3.14 -8.10
CA GLN A 119 -11.20 2.89 -9.48
C GLN A 119 -11.62 4.04 -10.41
N GLU A 120 -12.80 4.61 -10.21
CA GLU A 120 -13.25 5.81 -10.92
C GLU A 120 -12.32 6.99 -10.67
N LEU A 121 -11.99 7.26 -9.40
CA LEU A 121 -11.07 8.33 -9.03
C LEU A 121 -9.66 8.07 -9.59
N LEU A 122 -9.16 6.84 -9.53
CA LEU A 122 -7.85 6.46 -10.07
C LEU A 122 -7.81 6.65 -11.59
N CYS A 123 -8.86 6.24 -12.30
CA CYS A 123 -9.02 6.49 -13.73
C CYS A 123 -9.02 8.00 -14.03
N LYS A 124 -9.72 8.81 -13.26
CA LYS A 124 -9.68 10.27 -13.44
C LYS A 124 -8.29 10.85 -13.25
N LEU A 125 -7.55 10.35 -12.27
CA LEU A 125 -6.17 10.77 -11.99
C LEU A 125 -5.21 10.41 -13.12
N THR A 126 -5.36 9.25 -13.79
CA THR A 126 -4.49 8.90 -14.93
C THR A 126 -4.59 9.90 -16.07
N HIS A 127 -5.79 10.43 -16.32
CA HIS A 127 -6.04 11.43 -17.37
C HIS A 127 -5.67 12.85 -16.93
N SER A 128 -6.01 13.22 -15.70
CA SER A 128 -5.91 14.62 -15.23
C SER A 128 -4.54 14.97 -14.66
N CYS A 129 -3.82 13.98 -14.12
CA CYS A 129 -2.60 14.18 -13.33
C CYS A 129 -1.43 13.31 -13.88
N PRO A 130 -0.97 13.54 -15.14
CA PRO A 130 0.04 12.68 -15.76
C PRO A 130 1.44 12.80 -15.14
N ARG A 131 1.68 13.81 -14.29
CA ARG A 131 2.98 14.11 -13.67
C ARG A 131 3.17 13.52 -12.28
N ILE A 132 2.25 12.66 -11.81
CA ILE A 132 2.40 12.01 -10.51
C ILE A 132 3.67 11.17 -10.49
N SER A 133 4.58 11.53 -9.58
CA SER A 133 5.85 10.87 -9.36
C SER A 133 5.92 10.14 -8.02
N LYS A 134 5.03 10.46 -7.08
CA LYS A 134 4.91 9.80 -5.77
C LYS A 134 3.46 9.48 -5.45
N MET A 135 3.20 8.22 -5.10
CA MET A 135 1.87 7.74 -4.76
C MET A 135 1.90 6.85 -3.52
N ARG A 136 0.99 7.10 -2.59
CA ARG A 136 0.73 6.29 -1.41
C ARG A 136 -0.77 6.01 -1.33
N LEU A 137 -1.17 4.74 -1.35
CA LEU A 137 -2.59 4.38 -1.31
C LEU A 137 -2.85 3.00 -0.73
N HIS A 138 -4.05 2.79 -0.17
CA HIS A 138 -4.59 1.43 0.00
C HIS A 138 -4.85 0.83 -1.38
N PHE A 139 -4.57 -0.45 -1.60
CA PHE A 139 -4.68 -1.04 -2.93
C PHE A 139 -5.39 -2.38 -2.91
N ASP A 140 -6.38 -2.51 -3.78
CA ASP A 140 -7.27 -3.68 -3.88
C ASP A 140 -6.71 -4.80 -4.76
N TRP A 141 -5.63 -4.53 -5.52
CA TRP A 141 -4.96 -5.51 -6.38
C TRP A 141 -5.82 -6.17 -7.46
N SER A 142 -7.00 -5.62 -7.78
CA SER A 142 -7.73 -6.06 -8.96
C SER A 142 -6.95 -5.76 -10.25
N ASP A 143 -7.21 -6.55 -11.29
CA ASP A 143 -6.57 -6.36 -12.60
C ASP A 143 -6.82 -4.96 -13.17
N LEU A 144 -8.02 -4.39 -12.92
CA LEU A 144 -8.36 -3.03 -13.33
C LEU A 144 -7.50 -1.99 -12.59
N SER A 145 -7.41 -2.07 -11.26
CA SER A 145 -6.58 -1.13 -10.49
C SER A 145 -5.10 -1.22 -10.84
N VAL A 146 -4.59 -2.43 -11.11
CA VAL A 146 -3.20 -2.64 -11.59
C VAL A 146 -3.00 -2.03 -12.97
N SER A 147 -3.95 -2.21 -13.89
CA SER A 147 -3.93 -1.61 -15.23
C SER A 147 -3.94 -0.08 -15.17
N LEU A 148 -4.81 0.52 -14.34
CA LEU A 148 -4.86 1.96 -14.14
C LEU A 148 -3.57 2.51 -13.53
N LEU A 149 -3.05 1.86 -12.48
CA LEU A 149 -1.80 2.27 -11.82
C LEU A 149 -0.60 2.18 -12.77
N SER A 150 -0.62 1.22 -13.69
CA SER A 150 0.40 1.06 -14.72
C SER A 150 0.47 2.23 -15.71
N GLN A 151 -0.54 3.12 -15.77
CA GLN A 151 -0.54 4.26 -16.67
C GLN A 151 0.32 5.43 -16.15
N PHE A 152 0.71 5.44 -14.88
CA PHE A 152 1.54 6.50 -14.28
C PHE A 152 3.02 6.32 -14.62
N GLN A 153 3.40 6.61 -15.86
CA GLN A 153 4.76 6.38 -16.39
C GLN A 153 5.85 7.24 -15.73
N GLN A 154 5.47 8.33 -15.05
CA GLN A 154 6.40 9.19 -14.30
C GLN A 154 6.59 8.77 -12.83
N LEU A 155 5.92 7.69 -12.40
CA LEU A 155 5.94 7.24 -11.02
C LEU A 155 7.34 6.75 -10.61
N ARG A 156 7.90 7.35 -9.56
CA ARG A 156 9.21 7.04 -9.00
C ARG A 156 9.12 6.43 -7.61
N ILE A 157 8.10 6.79 -6.84
CA ILE A 157 7.89 6.30 -5.47
C ILE A 157 6.48 5.78 -5.35
N LEU A 158 6.34 4.51 -4.98
CA LEU A 158 5.05 3.85 -4.80
C LEU A 158 4.99 3.13 -3.46
N GLU A 159 3.98 3.46 -2.65
CA GLU A 159 3.64 2.74 -1.42
C GLU A 159 2.22 2.19 -1.52
N LEU A 160 2.10 0.86 -1.55
CA LEU A 160 0.82 0.15 -1.61
C LEU A 160 0.50 -0.47 -0.26
N LYS A 161 -0.53 0.07 0.38
CA LYS A 161 -1.05 -0.39 1.66
C LYS A 161 -2.05 -1.53 1.47
N TYR A 162 -2.10 -2.41 2.46
CA TYR A 162 -2.99 -3.57 2.47
C TYR A 162 -4.47 -3.14 2.50
N PHE A 163 -5.28 -3.65 1.58
CA PHE A 163 -6.74 -3.58 1.64
C PHE A 163 -7.34 -4.98 1.71
N TRP A 164 -8.30 -5.18 2.61
CA TRP A 164 -8.77 -6.49 3.05
C TRP A 164 -9.81 -7.20 2.19
N VAL A 165 -10.48 -6.49 1.27
CA VAL A 165 -11.72 -7.01 0.64
C VAL A 165 -11.47 -7.76 -0.65
N PHE A 166 -10.45 -7.37 -1.42
CA PHE A 166 -10.24 -7.94 -2.74
C PHE A 166 -9.14 -8.99 -2.79
N LYS A 167 -9.18 -9.70 -3.92
CA LYS A 167 -8.41 -10.89 -4.24
C LYS A 167 -6.95 -10.80 -3.83
N LEU A 168 -6.44 -11.99 -3.59
CA LEU A 168 -5.04 -12.32 -3.49
C LEU A 168 -4.16 -11.44 -4.38
N VAL A 169 -3.06 -10.91 -3.84
CA VAL A 169 -1.95 -10.50 -4.70
C VAL A 169 -1.44 -11.75 -5.39
N THR A 170 -1.67 -11.86 -6.69
CA THR A 170 -1.17 -12.98 -7.49
C THR A 170 0.26 -12.69 -7.96
N PRO A 171 1.08 -13.71 -8.24
CA PRO A 171 2.39 -13.49 -8.86
C PRO A 171 2.28 -12.69 -10.18
N SER A 172 1.23 -12.93 -10.97
CA SER A 172 1.01 -12.24 -12.25
C SER A 172 0.72 -10.75 -12.09
N THR A 173 -0.13 -10.35 -11.15
CA THR A 173 -0.49 -8.93 -10.93
C THR A 173 0.69 -8.13 -10.39
N LEU A 174 1.46 -8.69 -9.45
CA LEU A 174 2.69 -8.05 -8.94
C LEU A 174 3.75 -7.90 -10.04
N GLN A 175 3.94 -8.92 -10.87
CA GLN A 175 4.87 -8.86 -11.98
C GLN A 175 4.42 -7.86 -13.05
N ALA A 176 3.13 -7.82 -13.40
CA ALA A 176 2.58 -6.88 -14.35
C ALA A 176 2.79 -5.43 -13.89
N LEU A 177 2.51 -5.13 -12.62
CA LEU A 177 2.70 -3.80 -12.05
C LEU A 177 4.16 -3.35 -12.13
N THR A 178 5.09 -4.20 -11.69
CA THR A 178 6.51 -3.82 -11.64
C THR A 178 7.16 -3.69 -13.01
N LYS A 179 6.71 -4.47 -14.00
CA LYS A 179 7.15 -4.34 -15.39
C LYS A 179 6.66 -3.06 -16.05
N SER A 180 5.43 -2.64 -15.74
CA SER A 180 4.80 -1.48 -16.39
C SER A 180 5.25 -0.12 -15.85
N LEU A 181 6.07 -0.09 -14.80
CA LEU A 181 6.55 1.14 -14.16
C LEU A 181 8.07 1.32 -14.37
N PRO A 182 8.51 1.79 -15.56
CA PRO A 182 9.93 1.81 -15.94
C PRO A 182 10.77 2.79 -15.12
N ASN A 183 10.17 3.81 -14.51
CA ASN A 183 10.88 4.85 -13.74
C ASN A 183 10.82 4.64 -12.21
N LEU A 184 10.26 3.53 -11.75
CA LEU A 184 10.06 3.27 -10.33
C LEU A 184 11.40 3.07 -9.60
N LYS A 185 11.69 3.95 -8.64
CA LYS A 185 12.92 3.94 -7.84
C LYS A 185 12.71 3.34 -6.45
N SER A 186 11.54 3.55 -5.85
CA SER A 186 11.22 3.11 -4.51
C SER A 186 9.86 2.44 -4.49
N LEU A 187 9.80 1.21 -3.97
CA LEU A 187 8.57 0.43 -3.83
C LEU A 187 8.43 -0.06 -2.40
N THR A 188 7.30 0.25 -1.78
CA THR A 188 6.92 -0.27 -0.46
C THR A 188 5.62 -1.06 -0.60
N LEU A 189 5.62 -2.32 -0.16
CA LEU A 189 4.50 -3.25 -0.26
C LEU A 189 4.04 -3.69 1.12
N HIS A 190 2.75 -3.51 1.37
CA HIS A 190 2.08 -4.03 2.55
C HIS A 190 1.09 -5.09 2.08
N ILE A 191 1.55 -6.33 2.00
CA ILE A 191 0.78 -7.46 1.46
C ILE A 191 0.51 -8.47 2.56
N LEU A 192 -0.76 -8.85 2.73
CA LEU A 192 -1.16 -10.01 3.53
C LEU A 192 -1.44 -11.18 2.58
N VAL A 193 -0.53 -12.16 2.47
CA VAL A 193 -0.75 -13.37 1.63
C VAL A 193 -1.69 -14.36 2.34
N PRO A 194 -2.93 -14.62 1.91
CA PRO A 194 -3.86 -15.52 2.60
C PRO A 194 -3.31 -16.93 2.90
N LEU A 195 -3.82 -17.57 3.95
CA LEU A 195 -3.30 -18.86 4.43
C LEU A 195 -3.38 -19.99 3.42
N ARG A 196 -4.46 -20.03 2.65
CA ARG A 196 -4.66 -21.00 1.56
C ARG A 196 -3.61 -20.85 0.44
N ASN A 197 -2.83 -19.78 0.45
CA ASN A 197 -1.79 -19.46 -0.53
C ASN A 197 -0.38 -19.48 0.08
N LEU A 198 -0.21 -19.96 1.32
CA LEU A 198 1.10 -20.28 1.85
C LEU A 198 1.78 -21.29 0.93
N GLY A 199 3.04 -21.04 0.59
CA GLY A 199 3.78 -21.83 -0.39
C GLY A 199 3.86 -21.19 -1.78
N ILE A 200 3.02 -20.18 -2.08
CA ILE A 200 3.21 -19.34 -3.27
C ILE A 200 4.44 -18.46 -3.07
N SER A 201 5.23 -18.35 -4.14
CA SER A 201 6.38 -17.46 -4.22
C SER A 201 6.22 -16.51 -5.41
N TYR A 202 6.84 -15.35 -5.30
CA TYR A 202 6.65 -14.23 -6.22
C TYR A 202 7.93 -13.92 -6.99
N THR A 203 7.75 -13.50 -8.23
CA THR A 203 8.85 -12.98 -9.06
C THR A 203 8.70 -11.46 -9.17
N LEU A 204 9.80 -10.74 -8.94
CA LEU A 204 9.85 -9.29 -9.09
C LEU A 204 10.95 -8.90 -10.09
N GLU A 205 10.59 -8.15 -11.12
CA GLU A 205 11.52 -7.71 -12.17
C GLU A 205 11.38 -6.19 -12.35
N SER A 206 12.49 -5.46 -12.21
CA SER A 206 12.53 -4.02 -12.46
C SER A 206 13.98 -3.57 -12.64
N HIS A 207 14.24 -2.83 -13.72
CA HIS A 207 15.58 -2.32 -14.03
C HIS A 207 15.92 -1.02 -13.31
N SER A 208 14.92 -0.31 -12.79
CA SER A 208 15.08 1.02 -12.20
C SER A 208 14.96 1.04 -10.69
N LEU A 209 14.40 -0.02 -10.08
CA LEU A 209 14.14 -0.08 -8.64
C LEU A 209 15.44 -0.08 -7.84
N GLU A 210 15.58 0.91 -6.95
CA GLU A 210 16.74 1.13 -6.10
C GLU A 210 16.45 0.78 -4.64
N PHE A 211 15.19 0.92 -4.20
CA PHE A 211 14.75 0.64 -2.84
C PHE A 211 13.48 -0.24 -2.87
N LEU A 212 13.51 -1.33 -2.11
CA LEU A 212 12.37 -2.23 -1.91
C LEU A 212 12.12 -2.43 -0.41
N ASP A 213 10.92 -2.12 0.05
CA ASP A 213 10.49 -2.40 1.41
C ASP A 213 9.25 -3.31 1.42
N VAL A 214 9.46 -4.53 1.88
CA VAL A 214 8.43 -5.55 2.11
C VAL A 214 8.34 -5.93 3.58
N SER A 215 9.04 -5.22 4.46
CA SER A 215 9.01 -5.48 5.91
C SER A 215 7.63 -5.40 6.56
N PRO A 216 6.65 -4.61 6.05
CA PRO A 216 5.28 -4.64 6.57
C PRO A 216 4.45 -5.82 6.05
N SER A 217 4.94 -6.54 5.03
CA SER A 217 4.22 -7.65 4.41
C SER A 217 4.27 -8.90 5.29
N ARG A 218 3.20 -9.70 5.23
CA ARG A 218 3.04 -10.94 5.99
C ARG A 218 2.89 -12.12 5.04
N GLY A 219 3.92 -12.95 4.96
CA GLY A 219 3.94 -14.18 4.15
C GLY A 219 4.30 -13.95 2.68
N LEU A 220 4.84 -12.78 2.33
CA LEU A 220 5.38 -12.51 1.00
C LEU A 220 6.76 -13.15 0.88
N VAL A 221 6.91 -14.09 -0.05
CA VAL A 221 8.16 -14.82 -0.30
C VAL A 221 8.54 -14.71 -1.77
N PHE A 222 9.78 -14.37 -2.07
CA PHE A 222 10.25 -14.27 -3.45
C PHE A 222 10.90 -15.57 -3.91
N SER A 223 10.54 -16.02 -5.11
CA SER A 223 11.26 -17.09 -5.81
C SER A 223 12.38 -16.54 -6.69
N CYS A 224 12.20 -15.36 -7.25
CA CYS A 224 13.16 -14.72 -8.13
C CYS A 224 13.07 -13.20 -7.99
N LEU A 225 14.22 -12.55 -7.88
CA LEU A 225 14.36 -11.10 -7.99
C LEU A 225 15.26 -10.83 -9.20
N LYS A 226 14.85 -9.93 -10.08
CA LYS A 226 15.72 -9.38 -11.13
C LYS A 226 15.72 -7.87 -11.00
N LEU A 227 16.54 -7.39 -10.06
CA LEU A 227 16.58 -5.99 -9.64
C LEU A 227 18.03 -5.48 -9.72
N PRO A 228 18.55 -5.27 -10.95
CA PRO A 228 19.96 -4.90 -11.16
C PRO A 228 20.35 -3.55 -10.57
N ALA A 229 19.38 -2.66 -10.30
CA ALA A 229 19.62 -1.36 -9.70
C ALA A 229 19.40 -1.32 -8.17
N LEU A 230 18.93 -2.43 -7.56
CA LEU A 230 18.55 -2.44 -6.15
C LEU A 230 19.76 -2.18 -5.27
N ARG A 231 19.65 -1.19 -4.38
CA ARG A 231 20.67 -0.79 -3.40
C ARG A 231 20.29 -1.18 -1.98
N GLU A 232 19.01 -1.10 -1.65
CA GLU A 232 18.52 -1.40 -0.30
C GLU A 232 17.26 -2.28 -0.36
N LEU A 233 17.27 -3.34 0.45
CA LEU A 233 16.12 -4.18 0.72
C LEU A 233 15.76 -4.11 2.20
N ARG A 234 14.48 -3.92 2.49
CA ARG A 234 13.91 -4.15 3.83
C ARG A 234 12.93 -5.31 3.76
N ALA A 235 13.21 -6.35 4.53
CA ALA A 235 12.38 -7.54 4.62
C ALA A 235 12.35 -8.00 6.08
N LYS A 236 11.15 -8.31 6.58
CA LYS A 236 10.98 -8.80 7.93
C LYS A 236 10.00 -9.96 7.92
N LYS A 237 10.39 -11.03 8.58
CA LYS A 237 9.52 -12.16 8.85
C LYS A 237 8.53 -11.75 9.93
N ILE A 238 7.25 -11.70 9.59
CA ILE A 238 6.16 -11.46 10.56
C ILE A 238 5.45 -12.78 10.87
N VAL A 239 5.43 -13.15 12.15
CA VAL A 239 4.72 -14.33 12.69
C VAL A 239 3.21 -14.15 12.51
N ARG A 240 2.52 -15.23 12.14
CA ARG A 240 1.08 -15.17 11.86
C ARG A 240 0.14 -15.62 12.98
N GLY A 241 0.65 -16.03 14.15
CA GLY A 241 -0.19 -16.49 15.26
C GLY A 241 -1.06 -17.69 14.86
N ILE A 242 -0.51 -18.53 13.97
CA ILE A 242 -1.20 -19.71 13.43
C ILE A 242 -0.29 -20.87 13.66
N THR A 243 -0.78 -21.79 14.49
CA THR A 243 -0.08 -23.01 14.82
C THR A 243 -0.35 -24.04 13.74
N LEU A 244 0.65 -24.29 12.89
CA LEU A 244 0.62 -25.41 11.95
C LEU A 244 1.42 -26.58 12.53
N ASP A 245 0.96 -27.81 12.26
CA ASP A 245 1.74 -28.99 12.62
C ASP A 245 3.11 -29.00 11.90
N ARG A 246 4.10 -29.63 12.52
CA ARG A 246 5.49 -29.66 12.03
C ARG A 246 5.59 -30.15 10.59
N ARG A 247 4.79 -31.15 10.18
CA ARG A 247 4.86 -31.72 8.82
C ARG A 247 4.32 -30.73 7.78
N THR A 248 3.17 -30.12 8.06
CA THR A 248 2.60 -29.10 7.16
C THR A 248 3.53 -27.90 7.02
N ARG A 249 4.10 -27.43 8.13
CA ARG A 249 5.09 -26.34 8.16
C ARG A 249 6.28 -26.65 7.25
N LEU A 250 6.95 -27.79 7.48
CA LEU A 250 8.11 -28.18 6.67
C LEU A 250 7.78 -28.33 5.19
N ARG A 251 6.60 -28.89 4.85
CA ARG A 251 6.14 -29.05 3.46
C ARG A 251 5.94 -27.72 2.73
N ILE A 252 5.48 -26.69 3.42
CA ILE A 252 5.32 -25.34 2.85
C ILE A 252 6.70 -24.71 2.66
N GLN A 253 7.53 -24.76 3.69
CA GLN A 253 8.83 -24.08 3.71
C GLN A 253 9.86 -24.71 2.78
N SER A 254 9.81 -26.02 2.56
CA SER A 254 10.72 -26.70 1.63
C SER A 254 10.56 -26.23 0.19
N ARG A 255 9.44 -25.57 -0.14
CA ARG A 255 9.19 -24.95 -1.45
C ARG A 255 9.77 -23.55 -1.58
N TRP A 256 10.20 -22.95 -0.47
CA TRP A 256 10.66 -21.58 -0.46
C TRP A 256 12.17 -21.49 -0.58
N PRO A 257 12.68 -20.76 -1.59
CA PRO A 257 14.11 -20.59 -1.73
C PRO A 257 14.66 -19.74 -0.59
N CYS A 258 15.95 -19.92 -0.33
CA CYS A 258 16.66 -19.09 0.60
C CYS A 258 16.73 -17.65 0.07
N LEU A 259 16.31 -16.67 0.87
CA LEU A 259 16.39 -15.25 0.54
C LEU A 259 17.82 -14.85 0.14
N TYR A 260 18.83 -15.39 0.83
CA TYR A 260 20.23 -15.16 0.47
C TYR A 260 20.54 -15.53 -0.99
N HIS A 261 20.12 -16.71 -1.45
CA HIS A 261 20.35 -17.15 -2.83
C HIS A 261 19.62 -16.25 -3.83
N VAL A 262 18.35 -15.93 -3.54
CA VAL A 262 17.55 -15.05 -4.39
C VAL A 262 18.19 -13.67 -4.52
N LEU A 263 18.72 -13.11 -3.43
CA LEU A 263 19.41 -11.81 -3.46
C LEU A 263 20.74 -11.90 -4.19
N ARG A 264 21.54 -12.92 -3.90
CA ARG A 264 22.87 -13.12 -4.50
C ARG A 264 22.79 -13.15 -6.02
N GLU A 265 21.80 -13.85 -6.57
CA GLU A 265 21.61 -13.99 -8.02
C GLU A 265 20.94 -12.76 -8.64
N GLY A 266 19.99 -12.17 -7.92
CA GLY A 266 19.06 -11.19 -8.48
C GLY A 266 19.41 -9.72 -8.30
N THR A 267 20.32 -9.40 -7.37
CA THR A 267 20.52 -8.03 -6.86
C THR A 267 22.00 -7.62 -6.87
N PRO A 268 22.61 -7.49 -8.06
CA PRO A 268 24.05 -7.27 -8.22
C PRO A 268 24.58 -5.92 -7.71
N LYS A 269 23.72 -4.99 -7.27
CA LYS A 269 24.12 -3.71 -6.67
C LYS A 269 23.64 -3.53 -5.22
N LEU A 270 23.14 -4.60 -4.58
CA LEU A 270 22.65 -4.51 -3.21
C LEU A 270 23.78 -4.14 -2.26
N GLN A 271 23.55 -3.09 -1.48
CA GLN A 271 24.48 -2.49 -0.52
C GLN A 271 23.96 -2.57 0.91
N ALA A 272 22.65 -2.65 1.13
CA ALA A 272 22.06 -2.71 2.45
C ALA A 272 20.88 -3.68 2.54
N LEU A 273 20.79 -4.39 3.67
CA LEU A 273 19.68 -5.26 4.03
C LEU A 273 19.20 -4.86 5.44
N ASN A 274 17.93 -4.49 5.58
CA ASN A 274 17.32 -4.05 6.85
C ASN A 274 18.07 -2.91 7.57
N ASN A 275 18.52 -1.91 6.79
CA ASN A 275 19.35 -0.78 7.24
C ASN A 275 20.81 -1.12 7.59
N GLU A 276 21.20 -2.39 7.53
CA GLU A 276 22.59 -2.81 7.75
C GLU A 276 23.35 -2.84 6.43
N ARG A 277 24.56 -2.26 6.42
CA ARG A 277 25.43 -2.27 5.23
C ARG A 277 26.05 -3.65 5.02
N LEU A 278 25.93 -4.18 3.82
CA LEU A 278 26.54 -5.44 3.43
C LEU A 278 28.03 -5.24 3.11
N LEU A 279 28.86 -6.17 3.57
CA LEU A 279 30.27 -6.23 3.19
C LEU A 279 30.41 -6.46 1.67
N PRO A 280 31.45 -5.95 0.99
CA PRO A 280 31.62 -6.15 -0.45
C PRO A 280 31.58 -7.61 -0.90
N THR A 281 32.03 -8.52 -0.03
CA THR A 281 32.10 -9.96 -0.30
C THR A 281 30.89 -10.75 0.20
N TRP A 282 29.75 -10.08 0.43
CA TRP A 282 28.56 -10.72 0.98
C TRP A 282 27.98 -11.81 0.07
N ARG A 283 28.32 -11.80 -1.22
CA ARG A 283 27.82 -12.78 -2.20
C ARG A 283 28.62 -14.08 -2.20
N GLU A 284 29.92 -13.99 -1.94
CA GLU A 284 30.78 -15.15 -1.84
C GLU A 284 30.54 -15.86 -0.51
N ASN A 285 30.47 -15.09 0.59
CA ASN A 285 30.41 -15.64 1.95
C ASN A 285 29.30 -15.02 2.80
N CYS A 286 28.46 -15.88 3.38
CA CYS A 286 27.46 -15.48 4.37
C CYS A 286 28.14 -15.39 5.75
N HIS A 287 28.45 -14.16 6.17
CA HIS A 287 29.04 -13.87 7.48
C HIS A 287 27.99 -13.87 8.59
N SER A 288 28.43 -13.92 9.85
CA SER A 288 27.58 -14.05 11.04
C SER A 288 26.46 -13.01 11.13
N GLU A 289 26.78 -11.74 10.85
CA GLU A 289 25.82 -10.63 10.92
C GLU A 289 24.74 -10.78 9.84
N LEU A 290 25.12 -11.17 8.62
CA LEU A 290 24.17 -11.47 7.55
C LEU A 290 23.28 -12.66 7.90
N THR A 291 23.83 -13.71 8.50
CA THR A 291 23.05 -14.86 8.98
C THR A 291 21.99 -14.43 10.01
N ALA A 292 22.36 -13.58 10.98
CA ALA A 292 21.42 -13.05 11.97
C ALA A 292 20.28 -12.22 11.33
N ILE A 293 20.58 -11.42 10.30
CA ILE A 293 19.56 -10.68 9.54
C ILE A 293 18.65 -11.65 8.77
N LEU A 294 19.22 -12.70 8.17
CA LEU A 294 18.48 -13.71 7.42
C LEU A 294 17.56 -14.54 8.33
N GLU A 295 17.95 -14.86 9.56
CA GLU A 295 17.06 -15.52 10.54
C GLU A 295 15.80 -14.69 10.82
N GLN A 296 15.89 -13.37 10.76
CA GLN A 296 14.77 -12.44 10.96
C GLN A 296 13.97 -12.15 9.69
N SER A 297 14.46 -12.53 8.50
CA SER A 297 13.91 -12.07 7.21
C SER A 297 13.57 -13.19 6.24
N CYS A 298 14.29 -14.29 6.32
CA CYS A 298 14.18 -15.44 5.44
C CYS A 298 13.18 -16.46 6.01
N TYR A 299 12.38 -17.03 5.13
CA TYR A 299 11.35 -18.02 5.47
C TYR A 299 11.78 -19.47 5.21
N CYS A 300 12.98 -19.70 4.66
CA CYS A 300 13.45 -21.03 4.29
C CYS A 300 13.80 -21.91 5.50
N VAL A 301 13.98 -23.21 5.26
CA VAL A 301 14.24 -24.21 6.31
C VAL A 301 15.56 -24.01 7.05
N GLN A 302 16.55 -23.38 6.41
CA GLN A 302 17.90 -23.19 6.98
C GLN A 302 17.96 -22.06 8.02
N HIS A 303 17.06 -21.08 7.91
CA HIS A 303 17.09 -19.86 8.72
C HIS A 303 15.90 -19.84 9.70
N LEU A 304 15.46 -21.02 10.17
CA LEU A 304 14.15 -21.11 10.81
C LEU A 304 13.90 -22.25 11.81
N ASP A 305 13.22 -21.88 12.90
CA ASP A 305 12.30 -22.78 13.63
C ASP A 305 10.94 -22.16 14.07
N SER A 306 10.67 -20.85 13.91
CA SER A 306 9.59 -20.16 14.70
C SER A 306 8.47 -19.30 14.06
N TRP A 307 8.24 -19.20 12.73
CA TRP A 307 7.23 -18.23 12.20
C TRP A 307 5.76 -18.71 12.04
N LEU A 308 5.52 -20.02 12.10
CA LEU A 308 4.18 -20.65 12.04
C LEU A 308 3.80 -21.27 13.39
N TRP A 309 4.18 -20.61 14.48
CA TRP A 309 3.65 -20.90 15.80
C TRP A 309 2.43 -20.01 16.06
#